data_AF-A0A7J9W1P2-F1
#
_entry.id   AF-A0A7J9W1P2-F1
#
_cell.length_a   1.000
_cell.length_b   1.000
_cell.length_c   1.000
_cell.angle_alpha   90.00
_cell.angle_beta   90.00
_cell.angle_gamma   90.00
#
_symmetry.space_group_name_H-M   'P 1'
#
loop_
_entity.id
_entity.type
_entity.pdbx_description
1 polymer ?
#
loop_
_entity_poly.entity_id
_entity_poly.type
_entity_poly.pdbx_seq_one_letter_code
_entity_poly.pdbx_strand_id
1 'polypeptide(L)'
;MDRPVVYLHVGGPKTGTTYLQAVLWHNRDALRRDGLLYPGRDSCSQFHAVQDLLRISFNGYDDPSVADAWDRLISELRSEPGSVLISHELLALAAAEHVEHAMQALSFAEIHVIYTVRDLARQVPSVWQEDLKNRHTLSFTEFTRGLRDDDPNPHTLVELFWRFQDPVGVLRRWGADIPPEQVHVVTVPPAGSAPGLLWERFAATIGVDPSRYETDVGHASNRSLGVVEANLLRRMNPVLAEELDWPAYQRWVTRFLTTSVFGARDRVIPITLPAAEYGWVLERSRHFVAELRDAGYHVMGELEEILPVTPAPDGVSRHPDDASDAEQLAAAADAMLGLIRCFEELTPARPAPRALPDEPMTLFRLGVQQLSNRHRSVMGLRQAYRWGKIGVTRMRDVARGGSARRGRVGGPGGLPS
;
A
#
# COMPACT_ATOMS: atom_id res chain seq x y z
N MET A 1 13.41 -20.08 -32.83
CA MET A 1 12.75 -20.09 -31.51
C MET A 1 12.13 -18.73 -31.37
N ASP A 2 10.84 -18.65 -31.07
CA ASP A 2 10.20 -17.37 -30.81
C ASP A 2 10.90 -16.68 -29.63
N ARG A 3 11.06 -15.37 -29.74
CA ARG A 3 11.70 -14.55 -28.71
C ARG A 3 10.82 -14.62 -27.45
N PRO A 4 11.38 -14.75 -26.23
CA PRO A 4 10.59 -14.69 -25.00
C PRO A 4 9.78 -13.40 -24.95
N VAL A 5 8.57 -13.44 -24.39
CA VAL A 5 7.71 -12.27 -24.25
C VAL A 5 7.71 -11.80 -22.80
N VAL A 6 7.88 -10.50 -22.58
CA VAL A 6 7.76 -9.86 -21.26
C VAL A 6 6.62 -8.85 -21.30
N TYR A 7 5.60 -9.11 -20.49
CA TYR A 7 4.54 -8.15 -20.19
C TYR A 7 4.96 -7.28 -19.00
N LEU A 8 5.04 -5.96 -19.22
CA LEU A 8 5.29 -4.94 -18.21
C LEU A 8 4.00 -4.19 -17.91
N HIS A 9 3.30 -4.56 -16.84
CA HIS A 9 2.17 -3.80 -16.32
C HIS A 9 2.67 -2.66 -15.43
N VAL A 10 2.68 -1.45 -16.00
CA VAL A 10 3.35 -0.27 -15.43
C VAL A 10 2.45 0.63 -14.60
N GLY A 11 1.16 0.34 -14.50
CA GLY A 11 0.20 1.14 -13.74
C GLY A 11 -1.17 1.15 -14.40
N GLY A 12 -2.06 2.09 -14.08
CA GLY A 12 -1.92 3.13 -13.05
C GLY A 12 -2.26 2.64 -11.62
N PRO A 13 -1.83 3.32 -10.55
CA PRO A 13 -2.37 3.05 -9.21
C PRO A 13 -3.88 3.30 -9.15
N LYS A 14 -4.58 2.62 -8.23
CA LYS A 14 -6.04 2.77 -7.98
C LYS A 14 -6.96 2.31 -9.12
N THR A 15 -6.43 1.51 -10.04
CA THR A 15 -7.15 0.88 -11.16
C THR A 15 -7.44 -0.61 -10.94
N GLY A 16 -7.32 -1.10 -9.70
CA GLY A 16 -7.51 -2.52 -9.38
C GLY A 16 -6.23 -3.36 -9.44
N THR A 17 -5.05 -2.73 -9.49
CA THR A 17 -3.74 -3.43 -9.49
C THR A 17 -3.58 -4.39 -8.31
N THR A 18 -4.01 -4.01 -7.11
CA THR A 18 -3.97 -4.90 -5.93
C THR A 18 -4.80 -6.16 -6.12
N TYR A 19 -5.98 -6.06 -6.75
CA TYR A 19 -6.80 -7.22 -7.07
C TYR A 19 -6.10 -8.12 -8.10
N LEU A 20 -5.64 -7.53 -9.21
CA LEU A 20 -4.95 -8.25 -10.28
C LEU A 20 -3.68 -8.96 -9.74
N GLN A 21 -2.84 -8.26 -8.99
CA GLN A 21 -1.62 -8.82 -8.40
C GLN A 21 -1.93 -9.93 -7.39
N ALA A 22 -3.03 -9.84 -6.63
CA ALA A 22 -3.45 -10.90 -5.72
C ALA A 22 -3.88 -12.17 -6.49
N VAL A 23 -4.67 -12.01 -7.57
CA VAL A 23 -5.07 -13.12 -8.46
C VAL A 23 -3.83 -13.76 -9.09
N LEU A 24 -2.92 -12.95 -9.63
CA LEU A 24 -1.67 -13.42 -10.25
C LEU A 24 -0.80 -14.19 -9.25
N TRP A 25 -0.62 -13.64 -8.05
CA TRP A 25 0.20 -14.26 -7.01
C TRP A 25 -0.40 -15.60 -6.56
N HIS A 26 -1.71 -15.64 -6.31
CA HIS A 26 -2.40 -16.86 -5.91
C HIS A 26 -2.29 -17.97 -6.98
N ASN A 27 -2.35 -17.59 -8.25
CA ASN A 27 -2.39 -18.54 -9.37
C ASN A 27 -1.01 -18.79 -10.03
N ARG A 28 0.10 -18.38 -9.40
CA ARG A 28 1.46 -18.46 -9.99
C ARG A 28 1.83 -19.83 -10.59
N ASP A 29 1.44 -20.92 -9.93
CA ASP A 29 1.76 -22.28 -10.37
C ASP A 29 0.87 -22.72 -11.55
N ALA A 30 -0.36 -22.21 -11.61
CA ALA A 30 -1.25 -22.42 -12.75
C ALA A 30 -0.77 -21.63 -13.96
N LEU A 31 -0.44 -20.35 -13.78
CA LEU A 31 0.13 -19.49 -14.82
C LEU A 31 1.41 -20.09 -15.40
N ARG A 32 2.30 -20.61 -14.54
CA ARG A 32 3.54 -21.25 -14.97
C ARG A 32 3.30 -22.49 -15.83
N ARG A 33 2.30 -23.32 -15.48
CA ARG A 33 1.90 -24.48 -16.31
C ARG A 33 1.36 -24.05 -17.68
N ASP A 34 0.83 -22.84 -17.76
CA ASP A 34 0.31 -22.23 -18.99
C ASP A 34 1.37 -21.41 -19.76
N GLY A 35 2.64 -21.48 -19.33
CA GLY A 35 3.74 -20.82 -20.01
C GLY A 35 3.92 -19.34 -19.65
N LEU A 36 3.28 -18.85 -18.59
CA LEU A 36 3.47 -17.51 -18.05
C LEU A 36 4.09 -17.53 -16.65
N LEU A 37 5.30 -17.00 -16.53
CA LEU A 37 5.97 -16.79 -15.25
C LEU A 37 5.48 -15.50 -14.59
N TYR A 38 4.98 -15.62 -13.35
CA TYR A 38 4.85 -14.49 -12.43
C TYR A 38 6.00 -14.57 -11.40
N PRO A 39 7.10 -13.81 -11.59
CA PRO A 39 8.37 -14.00 -10.88
C PRO A 39 8.32 -13.46 -9.44
N GLY A 40 9.21 -13.99 -8.60
CA GLY A 40 9.37 -13.53 -7.22
C GLY A 40 9.30 -14.64 -6.17
N ARG A 41 10.02 -14.43 -5.06
CA ARG A 41 10.06 -15.35 -3.91
C ARG A 41 8.85 -15.19 -3.02
N ASP A 42 8.37 -13.96 -2.89
CA ASP A 42 7.20 -13.55 -2.13
C ASP A 42 6.41 -12.46 -2.90
N SER A 43 5.23 -12.13 -2.40
CA SER A 43 4.34 -11.14 -3.02
C SER A 43 4.93 -9.73 -3.08
N CYS A 44 5.98 -9.44 -2.31
CA CYS A 44 6.66 -8.14 -2.27
C CYS A 44 7.88 -8.07 -3.20
N SER A 45 8.28 -9.18 -3.82
CA SER A 45 9.52 -9.26 -4.60
C SER A 45 9.54 -8.27 -5.78
N GLN A 46 8.41 -8.10 -6.49
CA GLN A 46 8.32 -7.13 -7.57
C GLN A 46 8.26 -5.68 -7.07
N PHE A 47 7.62 -5.43 -5.91
CA PHE A 47 7.66 -4.12 -5.26
C PHE A 47 9.11 -3.70 -4.95
N HIS A 48 9.89 -4.59 -4.31
CA HIS A 48 11.30 -4.33 -4.02
C HIS A 48 12.13 -4.13 -5.28
N ALA A 49 11.91 -4.94 -6.32
CA ALA A 49 12.62 -4.81 -7.59
C ALA A 49 12.36 -3.46 -8.28
N VAL A 50 11.12 -2.97 -8.24
CA VAL A 50 10.78 -1.67 -8.80
C VAL A 50 11.28 -0.52 -7.93
N GLN A 51 11.29 -0.66 -6.60
CA GLN A 51 11.94 0.32 -5.73
C GLN A 51 13.44 0.46 -6.02
N ASP A 52 14.12 -0.67 -6.24
CA ASP A 52 15.54 -0.73 -6.57
C ASP A 52 15.82 -0.05 -7.93
N LEU A 53 15.05 -0.43 -8.97
CA LEU A 53 15.13 0.17 -10.31
C LEU A 53 14.98 1.70 -10.28
N LEU A 54 14.02 2.19 -9.50
CA LEU A 54 13.69 3.62 -9.40
C LEU A 54 14.52 4.37 -8.37
N ARG A 55 15.32 3.66 -7.56
CA ARG A 55 16.10 4.20 -6.43
C ARG A 55 15.24 5.02 -5.46
N ILE A 56 14.06 4.51 -5.13
CA ILE A 56 13.11 5.18 -4.23
C ILE A 56 13.03 4.49 -2.88
N SER A 57 12.99 5.29 -1.81
CA SER A 57 12.65 4.86 -0.46
C SER A 57 11.42 5.61 0.03
N PHE A 58 10.67 5.00 0.95
CA PHE A 58 9.45 5.61 1.49
C PHE A 58 9.76 6.24 2.84
N ASN A 59 9.56 7.56 2.95
CA ASN A 59 9.72 8.32 4.18
C ASN A 59 11.08 8.07 4.88
N GLY A 60 12.16 7.94 4.09
CA GLY A 60 13.52 7.72 4.58
C GLY A 60 13.79 6.32 5.16
N TYR A 61 12.88 5.36 4.95
CA TYR A 61 13.08 3.97 5.34
C TYR A 61 13.70 3.17 4.21
N ASP A 62 14.93 2.67 4.45
CA ASP A 62 15.65 1.79 3.55
C ASP A 62 15.40 0.32 3.94
N ASP A 63 14.60 -0.38 3.15
CA ASP A 63 14.33 -1.82 3.35
C ASP A 63 15.52 -2.64 2.82
N PRO A 64 16.15 -3.50 3.65
CA PRO A 64 17.30 -4.31 3.24
C PRO A 64 16.97 -5.31 2.11
N SER A 65 15.70 -5.60 1.86
CA SER A 65 15.23 -6.50 0.81
C SER A 65 15.30 -5.87 -0.60
N VAL A 66 15.46 -4.54 -0.67
CA VAL A 66 15.48 -3.77 -1.92
C VAL A 66 16.82 -3.88 -2.64
N ALA A 67 17.94 -3.92 -1.91
CA ALA A 67 19.27 -3.95 -2.52
C ALA A 67 19.42 -5.11 -3.51
N ASP A 68 19.77 -4.80 -4.76
CA ASP A 68 19.92 -5.72 -5.91
C ASP A 68 18.64 -6.50 -6.28
N ALA A 69 17.47 -6.03 -5.87
CA ALA A 69 16.21 -6.71 -6.13
C ALA A 69 15.85 -6.71 -7.63
N TRP A 70 16.17 -5.64 -8.37
CA TRP A 70 15.94 -5.58 -9.81
C TRP A 70 16.79 -6.62 -10.55
N ASP A 71 18.09 -6.66 -10.27
CA ASP A 71 19.01 -7.61 -10.90
C ASP A 71 18.67 -9.06 -10.57
N ARG A 72 18.24 -9.34 -9.33
CA ARG A 72 17.74 -10.67 -8.95
C ARG A 72 16.51 -11.08 -9.76
N LEU A 73 15.56 -10.16 -9.97
CA LEU A 73 14.36 -10.41 -10.77
C LEU A 73 14.74 -10.70 -12.23
N ILE A 74 15.59 -9.86 -12.84
CA ILE A 74 16.06 -10.05 -14.22
C ILE A 74 16.82 -11.37 -14.39
N SER A 75 17.61 -11.79 -13.39
CA SER A 75 18.30 -13.08 -13.41
C SER A 75 17.33 -14.27 -13.42
N GLU A 76 16.28 -14.22 -12.59
CA GLU A 76 15.21 -15.23 -12.58
C GLU A 76 14.54 -15.32 -13.95
N LEU A 77 14.19 -14.17 -14.53
CA LEU A 77 13.57 -14.06 -15.85
C LEU A 77 14.38 -14.74 -16.96
N ARG A 78 15.70 -14.52 -16.99
CA ARG A 78 16.58 -15.10 -18.02
C ARG A 78 16.78 -16.60 -17.87
N SER A 79 16.51 -17.15 -16.67
CA SER A 79 16.69 -18.57 -16.37
C SER A 79 15.48 -19.44 -16.69
N GLU A 80 14.34 -18.83 -17.02
CA GLU A 80 13.06 -19.50 -17.16
C GLU A 80 12.54 -19.46 -18.60
N PRO A 81 12.03 -20.59 -19.15
CA PRO A 81 11.38 -20.59 -20.44
C PRO A 81 9.94 -20.03 -20.34
N GLY A 82 9.49 -19.36 -21.40
CA GLY A 82 8.10 -18.89 -21.54
C GLY A 82 7.95 -17.37 -21.49
N SER A 83 6.71 -16.93 -21.40
CA SER A 83 6.38 -15.52 -21.22
C SER A 83 6.53 -15.12 -19.75
N VAL A 84 6.74 -13.84 -19.48
CA VAL A 84 6.87 -13.32 -18.11
C VAL A 84 5.94 -12.13 -17.92
N LEU A 85 5.37 -11.98 -16.72
CA LEU A 85 4.64 -10.79 -16.31
C LEU A 85 5.32 -10.09 -15.11
N ILE A 86 5.78 -8.86 -15.31
CA ILE A 86 6.13 -7.92 -14.24
C ILE A 86 4.98 -6.94 -14.10
N SER A 87 4.40 -6.80 -12.91
CA SER A 87 3.20 -6.00 -12.65
C SER A 87 3.34 -5.19 -11.38
N HIS A 88 3.73 -3.92 -11.52
CA HIS A 88 3.79 -2.99 -10.40
C HIS A 88 3.62 -1.54 -10.85
N GLU A 89 2.66 -0.84 -10.27
CA GLU A 89 2.26 0.51 -10.68
C GLU A 89 3.29 1.61 -10.42
N LEU A 90 4.26 1.36 -9.54
CA LEU A 90 5.39 2.28 -9.32
C LEU A 90 6.21 2.51 -10.59
N LEU A 91 6.19 1.59 -11.55
CA LEU A 91 6.85 1.76 -12.85
C LEU A 91 6.35 2.99 -13.62
N ALA A 92 5.13 3.47 -13.37
CA ALA A 92 4.66 4.74 -13.93
C ALA A 92 5.52 5.94 -13.52
N LEU A 93 6.16 5.90 -12.34
CA LEU A 93 7.09 6.93 -11.88
C LEU A 93 8.44 6.92 -12.61
N ALA A 94 8.74 5.91 -13.43
CA ALA A 94 10.01 5.82 -14.13
C ALA A 94 10.31 7.11 -14.93
N ALA A 95 11.48 7.70 -14.65
CA ALA A 95 12.08 8.72 -15.50
C ALA A 95 12.70 8.04 -16.73
N ALA A 96 13.06 8.83 -17.75
CA ALA A 96 13.61 8.30 -19.00
C ALA A 96 14.81 7.36 -18.78
N GLU A 97 15.72 7.71 -17.87
CA GLU A 97 16.88 6.89 -17.50
C GLU A 97 16.50 5.55 -16.85
N HIS A 98 15.44 5.51 -16.05
CA HIS A 98 14.94 4.27 -15.45
C HIS A 98 14.30 3.36 -16.51
N VAL A 99 13.55 3.95 -17.46
CA VAL A 99 12.97 3.21 -18.59
C VAL A 99 14.08 2.64 -19.47
N GLU A 100 15.08 3.45 -19.85
CA GLU A 100 16.22 3.00 -20.65
C GLU A 100 16.95 1.83 -19.97
N HIS A 101 17.23 1.95 -18.68
CA HIS A 101 17.86 0.87 -17.91
C HIS A 101 17.02 -0.42 -17.89
N ALA A 102 15.71 -0.31 -17.66
CA ALA A 102 14.81 -1.46 -17.66
C ALA A 102 14.71 -2.12 -19.04
N MET A 103 14.55 -1.33 -20.10
CA MET A 103 14.45 -1.81 -21.48
C MET A 103 15.75 -2.47 -21.94
N GLN A 104 16.91 -1.93 -21.55
CA GLN A 104 18.21 -2.56 -21.81
C GLN A 104 18.33 -3.91 -21.09
N ALA A 105 17.92 -4.00 -19.82
CA ALA A 105 17.94 -5.24 -19.05
C ALA A 105 17.03 -6.33 -19.66
N LEU A 106 15.91 -5.91 -20.27
CA LEU A 106 14.88 -6.75 -20.91
C LEU A 106 15.10 -6.98 -22.42
N SER A 107 16.18 -6.45 -23.00
CA SER A 107 16.47 -6.51 -24.44
C SER A 107 16.57 -7.94 -25.04
N PHE A 108 16.63 -8.98 -24.20
CA PHE A 108 16.58 -10.37 -24.63
C PHE A 108 15.16 -10.86 -25.01
N ALA A 109 14.12 -10.08 -24.71
CA ALA A 109 12.70 -10.43 -24.87
C ALA A 109 11.96 -9.42 -25.75
N GLU A 110 10.87 -9.84 -26.38
CA GLU A 110 9.83 -8.96 -26.93
C GLU A 110 9.05 -8.36 -25.76
N ILE A 111 8.75 -7.06 -25.81
CA ILE A 111 8.24 -6.32 -24.65
C ILE A 111 6.85 -5.79 -24.97
N HIS A 112 5.89 -6.11 -24.12
CA HIS A 112 4.55 -5.57 -24.15
C HIS A 112 4.33 -4.68 -22.94
N VAL A 113 3.93 -3.43 -23.15
CA VAL A 113 3.65 -2.48 -22.05
C VAL A 113 2.16 -2.43 -21.81
N ILE A 114 1.73 -2.58 -20.56
CA ILE A 114 0.32 -2.57 -20.16
C ILE A 114 0.10 -1.42 -19.19
N TYR A 115 -0.89 -0.57 -19.49
CA TYR A 115 -1.37 0.46 -18.57
C TYR A 115 -2.88 0.28 -18.36
N THR A 116 -3.28 -0.01 -17.13
CA THR A 116 -4.65 0.02 -16.66
C THR A 116 -5.08 1.46 -16.38
N VAL A 117 -6.23 1.89 -16.90
CA VAL A 117 -6.71 3.28 -16.81
C VAL A 117 -8.14 3.35 -16.28
N ARG A 118 -8.42 4.35 -15.45
CA ARG A 118 -9.74 4.62 -14.85
C ARG A 118 -10.06 6.09 -15.01
N ASP A 119 -11.35 6.44 -15.14
CA ASP A 119 -11.77 7.84 -15.23
C ASP A 119 -11.31 8.65 -14.01
N LEU A 120 -10.98 9.91 -14.28
CA LEU A 120 -10.45 10.84 -13.30
C LEU A 120 -11.45 11.17 -12.18
N ALA A 121 -12.77 11.06 -12.41
CA ALA A 121 -13.76 11.31 -11.37
C ALA A 121 -13.75 10.26 -10.25
N ARG A 122 -13.33 9.02 -10.57
CA ARG A 122 -13.04 7.99 -9.56
C ARG A 122 -11.59 8.04 -9.07
N GLN A 123 -10.62 8.42 -9.91
CA GLN A 123 -9.20 8.47 -9.51
C GLN A 123 -8.89 9.60 -8.54
N VAL A 124 -9.36 10.83 -8.78
CA VAL A 124 -9.03 12.00 -7.96
C VAL A 124 -9.41 11.79 -6.49
N PRO A 125 -10.65 11.39 -6.14
CA PRO A 125 -10.99 11.04 -4.76
C PRO A 125 -10.22 9.84 -4.20
N SER A 126 -9.91 8.85 -5.02
CA SER A 126 -9.22 7.64 -4.56
C SER A 126 -7.74 7.89 -4.24
N VAL A 127 -7.07 8.74 -5.01
CA VAL A 127 -5.66 9.10 -4.79
C VAL A 127 -5.55 10.01 -3.58
N TRP A 128 -6.41 11.05 -3.48
CA TRP A 128 -6.42 11.94 -2.32
C TRP A 128 -6.58 11.18 -0.99
N GLN A 129 -7.49 10.22 -0.93
CA GLN A 129 -7.65 9.37 0.26
C GLN A 129 -6.40 8.55 0.58
N GLU A 130 -5.70 8.05 -0.44
CA GLU A 130 -4.47 7.30 -0.25
C GLU A 130 -3.34 8.20 0.27
N ASP A 131 -3.24 9.42 -0.24
CA ASP A 131 -2.25 10.39 0.23
C ASP A 131 -2.48 10.69 1.73
N LEU A 132 -3.73 10.83 2.16
CA LEU A 132 -4.05 10.96 3.59
C LEU A 132 -3.64 9.73 4.40
N LYS A 133 -3.82 8.52 3.86
CA LYS A 133 -3.34 7.26 4.47
C LYS A 133 -1.81 7.16 4.50
N ASN A 134 -1.11 7.97 3.72
CA ASN A 134 0.34 8.09 3.64
C ASN A 134 0.87 9.34 4.35
N ARG A 135 0.15 9.84 5.36
CA ARG A 135 0.50 10.99 6.23
C ARG A 135 0.33 12.39 5.64
N HIS A 136 -0.16 12.52 4.41
CA HIS A 136 -0.32 13.84 3.83
C HIS A 136 -1.51 14.61 4.43
N THR A 137 -1.52 15.92 4.27
CA THR A 137 -2.44 16.83 4.98
C THR A 137 -3.22 17.77 4.06
N LEU A 138 -2.97 17.71 2.75
CA LEU A 138 -3.58 18.59 1.75
C LEU A 138 -5.10 18.41 1.74
N SER A 139 -5.86 19.50 1.79
CA SER A 139 -7.33 19.43 1.65
C SER A 139 -7.71 19.01 0.22
N PHE A 140 -8.93 18.49 0.05
CA PHE A 140 -9.42 18.09 -1.27
C PHE A 140 -9.52 19.31 -2.20
N THR A 141 -9.94 20.46 -1.68
CA THR A 141 -10.02 21.74 -2.40
C THR A 141 -8.65 22.18 -2.90
N GLU A 142 -7.61 22.12 -2.05
CA GLU A 142 -6.25 22.49 -2.45
C GLU A 142 -5.69 21.50 -3.48
N PHE A 143 -5.94 20.21 -3.28
CA PHE A 143 -5.51 19.16 -4.21
C PHE A 143 -6.13 19.33 -5.60
N THR A 144 -7.45 19.44 -5.69
CA THR A 144 -8.16 19.61 -6.96
C THR A 144 -7.85 20.92 -7.67
N ARG A 145 -7.68 22.02 -6.93
CA ARG A 145 -7.17 23.28 -7.49
C ARG A 145 -5.80 23.06 -8.15
N GLY A 146 -4.87 22.44 -7.43
CA GLY A 146 -3.54 22.16 -7.98
C GLY A 146 -3.54 21.21 -9.17
N LEU A 147 -4.46 20.23 -9.23
CA LEU A 147 -4.59 19.35 -10.40
C LEU A 147 -5.10 20.08 -11.65
N ARG A 148 -5.96 21.08 -11.46
CA ARG A 148 -6.56 21.88 -12.54
C ARG A 148 -5.58 22.89 -13.10
N ASP A 149 -4.83 23.54 -12.21
CA ASP A 149 -3.96 24.66 -12.56
C ASP A 149 -2.65 24.12 -13.16
N ASP A 150 -2.22 24.66 -14.31
CA ASP A 150 -0.91 24.35 -14.90
C ASP A 150 0.19 25.17 -14.19
N ASP A 151 0.35 24.95 -12.88
CA ASP A 151 1.39 25.59 -12.07
C ASP A 151 2.77 25.07 -12.49
N PRO A 152 3.74 25.94 -12.85
CA PRO A 152 5.11 25.51 -13.15
C PRO A 152 5.86 24.92 -11.95
N ASN A 153 5.40 25.15 -10.71
CA ASN A 153 5.97 24.61 -9.48
C ASN A 153 4.86 23.97 -8.61
N PRO A 154 4.24 22.88 -9.09
CA PRO A 154 3.10 22.29 -8.41
C PRO A 154 3.52 21.70 -7.06
N HIS A 155 2.56 21.58 -6.15
CA HIS A 155 2.76 20.80 -4.93
C HIS A 155 3.17 19.36 -5.28
N THR A 156 4.10 18.74 -4.53
CA THR A 156 4.65 17.41 -4.84
C THR A 156 3.58 16.33 -5.05
N LEU A 157 2.45 16.39 -4.33
CA LEU A 157 1.33 15.45 -4.52
C LEU A 157 0.59 15.63 -5.85
N VAL A 158 0.48 16.86 -6.34
CA VAL A 158 -0.09 17.18 -7.66
C VAL A 158 0.83 16.66 -8.75
N GLU A 159 2.15 16.86 -8.58
CA GLU A 159 3.16 16.31 -9.49
C GLU A 159 3.10 14.78 -9.52
N LEU A 160 3.12 14.13 -8.35
CA LEU A 160 3.04 12.67 -8.22
C LEU A 160 1.74 12.12 -8.81
N PHE A 161 0.60 12.80 -8.59
CA PHE A 161 -0.66 12.42 -9.22
C PHE A 161 -0.50 12.32 -10.73
N TRP A 162 -0.02 13.36 -11.40
CA TRP A 162 0.12 13.32 -12.86
C TRP A 162 1.20 12.34 -13.33
N ARG A 163 2.30 12.16 -12.60
CA ARG A 163 3.30 11.13 -12.93
C ARG A 163 2.73 9.72 -12.93
N PHE A 164 1.72 9.45 -12.12
CA PHE A 164 1.01 8.18 -12.07
C PHE A 164 -0.19 8.09 -13.01
N GLN A 165 -0.98 9.15 -13.09
CA GLN A 165 -2.37 9.15 -13.59
C GLN A 165 -2.52 9.77 -14.98
N ASP A 166 -1.44 10.28 -15.59
CA ASP A 166 -1.41 10.67 -17.00
C ASP A 166 -1.06 9.44 -17.87
N PRO A 167 -2.06 8.75 -18.46
CA PRO A 167 -1.80 7.57 -19.30
C PRO A 167 -0.98 7.94 -20.53
N VAL A 168 -1.15 9.15 -21.08
CA VAL A 168 -0.46 9.59 -22.30
C VAL A 168 1.02 9.79 -21.99
N GLY A 169 1.34 10.51 -20.92
CA GLY A 169 2.71 10.71 -20.47
C GLY A 169 3.43 9.41 -20.12
N VAL A 170 2.77 8.50 -19.39
CA VAL A 170 3.36 7.22 -18.99
C VAL A 170 3.61 6.31 -20.21
N LEU A 171 2.62 6.15 -21.08
CA LEU A 171 2.73 5.27 -22.25
C LEU A 171 3.69 5.84 -23.30
N ARG A 172 3.77 7.17 -23.48
CA ARG A 172 4.78 7.78 -24.34
C ARG A 172 6.20 7.51 -23.85
N ARG A 173 6.43 7.50 -22.53
CA ARG A 173 7.75 7.18 -21.96
C ARG A 173 8.11 5.71 -22.15
N TRP A 174 7.21 4.79 -21.79
CA TRP A 174 7.49 3.35 -21.84
C TRP A 174 7.40 2.73 -23.24
N GLY A 175 6.53 3.28 -24.10
CA GLY A 175 6.27 2.78 -25.45
C GLY A 175 7.08 3.46 -26.56
N ALA A 176 8.04 4.33 -26.24
CA ALA A 176 8.76 5.14 -27.23
C ALA A 176 9.44 4.31 -28.34
N ASP A 177 10.03 3.17 -27.97
CA ASP A 177 10.78 2.28 -28.86
C ASP A 177 10.06 0.94 -29.11
N ILE A 178 8.74 0.90 -28.85
CA ILE A 178 7.92 -0.31 -28.95
C ILE A 178 6.84 -0.08 -30.02
N PRO A 179 6.56 -1.06 -30.91
CA PRO A 179 5.42 -1.00 -31.82
C PRO A 179 4.10 -0.72 -31.09
N PRO A 180 3.23 0.16 -31.60
CA PRO A 180 1.96 0.50 -30.93
C PRO A 180 1.08 -0.70 -30.58
N GLU A 181 1.12 -1.78 -31.38
CA GLU A 181 0.41 -3.03 -31.15
C GLU A 181 0.87 -3.80 -29.90
N GLN A 182 2.07 -3.53 -29.40
CA GLN A 182 2.63 -4.09 -28.16
C GLN A 182 2.41 -3.15 -26.96
N VAL A 183 1.71 -2.04 -27.15
CA VAL A 183 1.31 -1.12 -26.08
C VAL A 183 -0.19 -1.29 -25.82
N HIS A 184 -0.55 -1.64 -24.60
CA HIS A 184 -1.89 -2.04 -24.20
C HIS A 184 -2.51 -1.08 -23.19
N VAL A 185 -3.72 -0.61 -23.49
CA VAL A 185 -4.54 0.20 -22.58
C VAL A 185 -5.67 -0.68 -22.07
N VAL A 186 -5.67 -0.98 -20.77
CA VAL A 186 -6.73 -1.79 -20.14
C VAL A 186 -7.66 -0.89 -19.36
N THR A 187 -8.89 -0.72 -19.85
CA THR A 187 -9.86 0.17 -19.18
C THR A 187 -10.45 -0.52 -17.96
N VAL A 188 -10.55 0.21 -16.84
CA VAL A 188 -11.25 -0.24 -15.65
C VAL A 188 -12.75 -0.11 -15.89
N PRO A 189 -13.51 -1.21 -15.82
CA PRO A 189 -14.93 -1.18 -16.12
C PRO A 189 -15.70 -0.12 -15.33
N PRO A 190 -16.76 0.47 -15.91
CA PRO A 190 -17.64 1.37 -15.17
C PRO A 190 -18.31 0.67 -13.99
N ALA A 191 -18.83 1.46 -13.05
CA ALA A 191 -19.59 0.90 -11.93
C ALA A 191 -20.84 0.17 -12.46
N GLY A 192 -21.11 -1.02 -11.91
CA GLY A 192 -22.23 -1.87 -12.34
C GLY A 192 -21.89 -2.89 -13.43
N SER A 193 -20.67 -2.87 -13.97
CA SER A 193 -20.18 -3.92 -14.87
C SER A 193 -20.08 -5.29 -14.19
N ALA A 194 -20.00 -6.35 -15.02
CA ALA A 194 -19.89 -7.73 -14.55
C ALA A 194 -18.70 -7.90 -13.58
N PRO A 195 -18.89 -8.58 -12.43
CA PRO A 195 -17.79 -8.98 -11.57
C PRO A 195 -16.78 -9.81 -12.38
N GLY A 196 -15.50 -9.43 -12.34
CA GLY A 196 -14.44 -10.15 -13.07
C GLY A 196 -14.04 -9.55 -14.42
N LEU A 197 -14.80 -8.61 -15.00
CA LEU A 197 -14.48 -8.05 -16.33
C LEU A 197 -13.08 -7.41 -16.42
N LEU A 198 -12.59 -6.81 -15.33
CA LEU A 198 -11.21 -6.30 -15.28
C LEU A 198 -10.18 -7.43 -15.43
N TRP A 199 -10.41 -8.57 -14.77
CA TRP A 199 -9.56 -9.75 -14.90
C TRP A 199 -9.63 -10.33 -16.31
N GLU A 200 -10.82 -10.42 -16.90
CA GLU A 200 -10.98 -10.91 -18.27
C GLU A 200 -10.19 -10.07 -19.29
N ARG A 201 -10.31 -8.73 -19.21
CA ARG A 201 -9.54 -7.80 -20.05
C ARG A 201 -8.03 -7.97 -19.86
N PHE A 202 -7.60 -8.08 -18.61
CA PHE A 202 -6.18 -8.23 -18.28
C PHE A 202 -5.63 -9.58 -18.74
N ALA A 203 -6.34 -10.69 -18.47
CA ALA A 203 -5.98 -12.04 -18.88
C ALA A 203 -5.84 -12.17 -20.40
N ALA A 204 -6.78 -11.58 -21.15
CA ALA A 204 -6.70 -11.53 -22.60
C ALA A 204 -5.48 -10.73 -23.10
N THR A 205 -5.07 -9.68 -22.37
CA THR A 205 -3.85 -8.89 -22.71
C THR A 205 -2.58 -9.72 -22.57
N ILE A 206 -2.50 -10.55 -21.53
CA ILE A 206 -1.33 -11.40 -21.25
C ILE A 206 -1.41 -12.79 -21.90
N GLY A 207 -2.42 -13.02 -22.75
CA GLY A 207 -2.58 -14.23 -23.54
C GLY A 207 -3.02 -15.48 -22.76
N VAL A 208 -3.72 -15.33 -21.63
CA VAL A 208 -4.21 -16.46 -20.82
C VAL A 208 -5.74 -16.55 -20.82
N ASP A 209 -6.27 -17.76 -20.66
CA ASP A 209 -7.71 -17.99 -20.54
C ASP A 209 -8.19 -17.64 -19.11
N PRO A 210 -9.01 -16.59 -18.94
CA PRO A 210 -9.41 -16.09 -17.63
C PRO A 210 -10.19 -17.12 -16.79
N SER A 211 -10.85 -18.10 -17.42
CA SER A 211 -11.70 -19.09 -16.74
C SER A 211 -10.92 -20.15 -15.95
N ARG A 212 -9.59 -20.19 -16.13
CA ARG A 212 -8.70 -21.22 -15.56
C ARG A 212 -8.12 -20.86 -14.20
N TYR A 213 -8.45 -19.68 -13.68
CA TYR A 213 -7.80 -19.09 -12.51
C TYR A 213 -8.79 -18.71 -11.42
N GLU A 214 -8.42 -18.93 -10.16
CA GLU A 214 -9.21 -18.53 -9.01
C GLU A 214 -9.15 -17.01 -8.83
N THR A 215 -10.30 -16.35 -8.74
CA THR A 215 -10.39 -14.89 -8.64
C THR A 215 -10.91 -14.41 -7.29
N ASP A 216 -11.59 -15.27 -6.52
CA ASP A 216 -11.99 -14.98 -5.15
C ASP A 216 -10.86 -15.35 -4.17
N VAL A 217 -9.76 -14.62 -4.27
CA VAL A 217 -8.52 -14.92 -3.54
C VAL A 217 -8.45 -14.25 -2.17
N GLY A 218 -9.58 -13.79 -1.62
CA GLY A 218 -9.67 -13.26 -0.27
C GLY A 218 -8.71 -12.09 0.01
N HIS A 219 -8.75 -11.03 -0.81
CA HIS A 219 -7.98 -9.83 -0.51
C HIS A 219 -8.71 -8.98 0.53
N ALA A 220 -7.96 -8.45 1.51
CA ALA A 220 -8.50 -7.55 2.52
C ALA A 220 -9.30 -6.43 1.84
N SER A 221 -10.58 -6.26 2.20
CA SER A 221 -11.38 -5.16 1.66
C SER A 221 -10.71 -3.85 2.06
N ASN A 222 -10.00 -3.22 1.13
CA ASN A 222 -9.38 -1.93 1.38
C ASN A 222 -10.49 -0.89 1.34
N ARG A 223 -11.31 -0.85 2.40
CA ARG A 223 -12.44 0.06 2.51
C ARG A 223 -11.92 1.49 2.41
N SER A 224 -12.54 2.26 1.53
CA SER A 224 -12.31 3.69 1.38
C SER A 224 -12.70 4.40 2.67
N LEU A 225 -12.03 5.53 2.94
CA LEU A 225 -12.44 6.43 4.01
C LEU A 225 -13.72 7.15 3.60
N GLY A 226 -14.53 7.53 4.58
CA GLY A 226 -15.61 8.50 4.36
C GLY A 226 -15.13 9.93 4.57
N VAL A 227 -16.00 10.88 4.26
CA VAL A 227 -15.74 12.32 4.41
C VAL A 227 -15.26 12.66 5.83
N VAL A 228 -15.90 12.09 6.85
CA VAL A 228 -15.56 12.37 8.26
C VAL A 228 -14.20 11.77 8.63
N GLU A 229 -13.97 10.51 8.27
CA GLU A 229 -12.75 9.78 8.61
C GLU A 229 -11.52 10.37 7.91
N ALA A 230 -11.67 10.81 6.66
CA ALA A 230 -10.62 11.49 5.92
C ALA A 230 -10.23 12.82 6.57
N ASN A 231 -11.20 13.65 6.96
CA ASN A 231 -10.93 14.92 7.63
C ASN A 231 -10.30 14.73 9.02
N LEU A 232 -10.77 13.74 9.78
CA LEU A 232 -10.16 13.37 11.06
C LEU A 232 -8.71 12.91 10.87
N LEU A 233 -8.44 12.01 9.92
CA LEU A 233 -7.09 11.52 9.64
C LEU A 233 -6.17 12.67 9.19
N ARG A 234 -6.64 13.54 8.29
CA ARG A 234 -5.94 14.74 7.84
C ARG A 234 -5.54 15.65 9.01
N ARG A 235 -6.42 15.83 9.99
CA ARG A 235 -6.16 16.61 11.22
C ARG A 235 -5.19 15.92 12.18
N MET A 236 -5.19 14.59 12.23
CA MET A 236 -4.30 13.79 13.09
C MET A 236 -2.88 13.67 12.51
N ASN A 237 -2.74 13.67 11.19
CA ASN A 237 -1.48 13.40 10.50
C ASN A 237 -0.28 14.25 10.96
N PRO A 238 -0.37 15.57 11.18
CA PRO A 238 0.76 16.36 11.69
C PRO A 238 1.29 15.82 13.02
N VAL A 239 0.39 15.59 13.99
CA VAL A 239 0.76 15.10 15.33
C VAL A 239 1.30 13.68 15.26
N LEU A 240 0.70 12.81 14.45
CA LEU A 240 1.15 11.43 14.29
C LEU A 240 2.50 11.33 13.58
N ALA A 241 2.78 12.23 12.64
CA ALA A 241 4.04 12.26 11.91
C ALA A 241 5.21 12.71 12.80
N GLU A 242 4.96 13.57 13.79
CA GLU A 242 5.96 13.99 14.79
C GLU A 242 6.31 12.86 15.77
N GLU A 243 5.33 12.03 16.15
CA GLU A 243 5.49 11.03 17.22
C GLU A 243 5.84 9.62 16.71
N LEU A 244 5.56 9.29 15.45
CA LEU A 244 5.70 7.94 14.92
C LEU A 244 6.69 7.87 13.74
N ASP A 245 7.60 6.91 13.79
CA ASP A 245 8.36 6.49 12.61
C ASP A 245 7.45 5.82 11.56
N TRP A 246 7.93 5.74 10.31
CA TRP A 246 7.14 5.21 9.20
C TRP A 246 6.58 3.79 9.47
N PRO A 247 7.39 2.82 9.94
CA PRO A 247 6.89 1.49 10.28
C PRO A 247 5.78 1.48 11.34
N ALA A 248 5.87 2.31 12.39
CA ALA A 248 4.84 2.38 13.41
C ALA A 248 3.53 2.97 12.87
N TYR A 249 3.61 4.02 12.06
CA TYR A 249 2.41 4.61 11.45
C TYR A 249 1.74 3.66 10.46
N GLN A 250 2.49 2.99 9.58
CA GLN A 250 1.90 2.01 8.67
C GLN A 250 1.17 0.91 9.44
N ARG A 251 1.76 0.42 10.54
CA ARG A 251 1.15 -0.62 11.36
C ARG A 251 -0.13 -0.16 12.05
N TRP A 252 -0.09 0.99 12.73
CA TRP A 252 -1.18 1.40 13.63
C TRP A 252 -2.22 2.30 12.98
N VAL A 253 -1.83 3.12 12.00
CA VAL A 253 -2.72 4.07 11.34
C VAL A 253 -3.23 3.45 10.04
N THR A 254 -2.34 3.21 9.08
CA THR A 254 -2.72 2.73 7.75
C THR A 254 -3.30 1.31 7.75
N ARG A 255 -2.79 0.40 8.59
CA ARG A 255 -3.32 -0.98 8.63
C ARG A 255 -4.44 -1.15 9.64
N PHE A 256 -4.25 -0.67 10.86
CA PHE A 256 -5.22 -0.88 11.93
C PHE A 256 -6.36 0.16 11.93
N LEU A 257 -6.06 1.45 12.08
CA LEU A 257 -7.10 2.47 12.24
C LEU A 257 -8.02 2.55 11.02
N THR A 258 -7.48 2.60 9.80
CA THR A 258 -8.31 2.78 8.60
C THR A 258 -9.07 1.52 8.21
N THR A 259 -8.50 0.33 8.41
CA THR A 259 -9.13 -0.94 7.99
C THR A 259 -10.08 -1.48 9.06
N SER A 260 -9.63 -1.51 10.31
CA SER A 260 -10.33 -2.20 11.40
C SER A 260 -11.31 -1.31 12.15
N VAL A 261 -11.05 0.00 12.22
CA VAL A 261 -11.88 0.92 13.01
C VAL A 261 -12.75 1.80 12.13
N PHE A 262 -12.16 2.53 11.19
CA PHE A 262 -12.93 3.35 10.25
C PHE A 262 -13.76 2.49 9.28
N GLY A 263 -13.21 1.38 8.81
CA GLY A 263 -13.94 0.43 7.95
C GLY A 263 -15.14 -0.24 8.63
N ALA A 264 -15.21 -0.28 9.96
CA ALA A 264 -16.28 -0.95 10.70
C ALA A 264 -17.46 -0.03 11.08
N ARG A 265 -17.43 1.25 10.67
CA ARG A 265 -18.48 2.22 10.99
C ARG A 265 -19.69 2.07 10.07
N ASP A 266 -20.90 2.13 10.63
CA ASP A 266 -22.17 1.99 9.89
C ASP A 266 -22.53 3.21 9.03
N ARG A 267 -21.89 4.37 9.27
CA ARG A 267 -22.22 5.66 8.63
C ARG A 267 -21.01 6.25 7.92
N VAL A 268 -20.60 5.62 6.82
CA VAL A 268 -19.53 6.15 5.95
C VAL A 268 -20.19 6.98 4.85
N ILE A 269 -19.96 8.29 4.85
CA ILE A 269 -20.36 9.16 3.74
C ILE A 269 -19.28 9.03 2.66
N PRO A 270 -19.60 8.48 1.46
CA PRO A 270 -18.60 8.24 0.45
C PRO A 270 -17.99 9.56 -0.06
N ILE A 271 -16.69 9.54 -0.31
CA ILE A 271 -16.00 10.66 -0.93
C ILE A 271 -16.16 10.52 -2.45
N THR A 272 -16.82 11.49 -3.06
CA THR A 272 -17.03 11.57 -4.51
C THR A 272 -16.46 12.88 -5.04
N LEU A 273 -16.17 12.94 -6.36
CA LEU A 273 -15.81 14.19 -7.00
C LEU A 273 -16.99 15.19 -6.90
N PRO A 274 -16.80 16.42 -6.41
CA PRO A 274 -17.83 17.46 -6.39
C PRO A 274 -18.27 17.86 -7.80
N ALA A 275 -19.54 18.25 -7.96
CA ALA A 275 -20.12 18.65 -9.25
C ALA A 275 -19.32 19.76 -9.97
N ALA A 276 -18.77 20.72 -9.21
CA ALA A 276 -17.98 21.83 -9.74
C ALA A 276 -16.66 21.38 -10.42
N GLU A 277 -16.16 20.19 -10.09
CA GLU A 277 -14.90 19.67 -10.61
C GLU A 277 -15.08 18.89 -11.93
N TYR A 278 -16.30 18.46 -12.29
CA TYR A 278 -16.51 17.61 -13.48
C TYR A 278 -16.13 18.29 -14.80
N GLY A 279 -16.25 19.62 -14.90
CA GLY A 279 -15.97 20.35 -16.13
C GLY A 279 -14.54 20.15 -16.62
N TRP A 280 -13.55 20.45 -15.78
CA TRP A 280 -12.14 20.31 -16.14
C TRP A 280 -11.72 18.83 -16.23
N VAL A 281 -12.30 17.96 -15.39
CA VAL A 281 -12.03 16.52 -15.42
C VAL A 281 -12.46 15.92 -16.75
N LEU A 282 -13.65 16.29 -17.24
CA LEU A 282 -14.16 15.84 -18.54
C LEU A 282 -13.30 16.35 -19.69
N GLU A 283 -12.87 17.61 -19.64
CA GLU A 283 -11.97 18.20 -20.64
C GLU A 283 -10.63 17.44 -20.71
N ARG A 284 -10.00 17.20 -19.54
CA ARG A 284 -8.75 16.44 -19.46
C ARG A 284 -8.91 15.00 -19.93
N SER A 285 -10.00 14.32 -19.55
CA SER A 285 -10.29 12.96 -20.03
C SER A 285 -10.49 12.91 -21.54
N ARG A 286 -11.13 13.92 -22.16
CA ARG A 286 -11.27 13.99 -23.63
C ARG A 286 -9.92 14.10 -24.33
N HIS A 287 -9.00 14.88 -23.76
CA HIS A 287 -7.63 14.97 -24.27
C HIS A 287 -6.93 13.60 -24.20
N PHE A 288 -7.03 12.89 -23.08
CA PHE A 288 -6.48 11.52 -22.98
C PHE A 288 -7.07 10.57 -24.01
N VAL A 289 -8.39 10.58 -24.20
CA VAL A 289 -9.05 9.72 -25.19
C VAL A 289 -8.58 10.03 -26.62
N ALA A 290 -8.43 11.31 -26.98
CA ALA A 290 -7.95 11.71 -28.29
C ALA A 290 -6.51 11.23 -28.54
N GLU A 291 -5.59 11.53 -27.62
CA GLU A 291 -4.19 11.14 -27.73
C GLU A 291 -4.00 9.62 -27.77
N LEU A 292 -4.71 8.87 -26.92
CA LEU A 292 -4.63 7.41 -26.90
C LEU A 292 -5.19 6.78 -28.19
N ARG A 293 -6.24 7.37 -28.77
CA ARG A 293 -6.80 6.95 -30.05
C ARG A 293 -5.83 7.19 -31.19
N ASP A 294 -5.22 8.37 -31.23
CA ASP A 294 -4.26 8.75 -32.27
C ASP A 294 -2.96 7.94 -32.20
N ALA A 295 -2.56 7.53 -30.98
CA ALA A 295 -1.38 6.69 -30.76
C ALA A 295 -1.50 5.26 -31.32
N GLY A 296 -2.73 4.78 -31.60
CA GLY A 296 -2.95 3.46 -32.20
C GLY A 296 -2.64 2.27 -31.29
N TYR A 297 -2.66 2.48 -29.97
CA TYR A 297 -2.43 1.41 -28.98
C TYR A 297 -3.56 0.38 -28.98
N HIS A 298 -3.26 -0.84 -28.53
CA HIS A 298 -4.25 -1.89 -28.38
C HIS A 298 -5.11 -1.65 -27.12
N VAL A 299 -6.40 -1.39 -27.30
CA VAL A 299 -7.33 -1.06 -26.20
C VAL A 299 -8.16 -2.28 -25.81
N MET A 300 -8.16 -2.60 -24.51
CA MET A 300 -9.00 -3.63 -23.91
C MET A 300 -10.17 -2.99 -23.17
N GLY A 301 -11.35 -3.04 -23.80
CA GLY A 301 -12.54 -2.27 -23.45
C GLY A 301 -12.70 -1.05 -24.36
N GLU A 302 -13.33 0.01 -23.89
CA GLU A 302 -13.65 1.19 -24.70
C GLU A 302 -13.02 2.45 -24.13
N LEU A 303 -12.38 3.28 -24.97
CA LEU A 303 -11.73 4.52 -24.51
C LEU A 303 -12.75 5.50 -23.89
N GLU A 304 -14.00 5.44 -24.31
CA GLU A 304 -15.12 6.20 -23.75
C GLU A 304 -15.33 5.92 -22.25
N GLU A 305 -14.89 4.76 -21.73
CA GLU A 305 -14.92 4.46 -20.29
C GLU A 305 -13.95 5.33 -19.45
N ILE A 306 -13.03 6.05 -20.09
CA ILE A 306 -12.12 7.02 -19.44
C ILE A 306 -12.85 8.36 -19.18
N LEU A 307 -13.96 8.61 -19.89
CA LEU A 307 -14.77 9.81 -19.68
C LEU A 307 -15.55 9.67 -18.36
N PRO A 308 -15.52 10.70 -17.50
CA PRO A 308 -16.27 10.66 -16.25
C PRO A 308 -17.78 10.67 -16.53
N VAL A 309 -18.51 9.79 -15.85
CA VAL A 309 -19.98 9.83 -15.86
C VAL A 309 -20.45 10.83 -14.82
N THR A 310 -21.06 11.93 -15.25
CA THR A 310 -21.63 12.92 -14.33
C THR A 310 -22.84 12.31 -13.60
N PRO A 311 -22.85 12.31 -12.26
CA PRO A 311 -23.99 11.82 -11.50
C PRO A 311 -25.22 12.70 -11.74
N ALA A 312 -26.41 12.12 -11.59
CA ALA A 312 -27.66 12.85 -11.75
C ALA A 312 -27.79 13.96 -10.67
N PRO A 313 -28.46 15.09 -10.97
CA PRO A 313 -28.48 16.28 -10.12
C PRO A 313 -29.19 16.09 -8.76
N ASP A 314 -29.90 14.98 -8.58
CA ASP A 314 -30.69 14.62 -7.41
C ASP A 314 -29.87 13.96 -6.28
N GLY A 315 -28.61 13.63 -6.54
CA GLY A 315 -27.70 13.14 -5.51
C GLY A 315 -27.21 14.26 -4.59
N VAL A 316 -27.61 14.22 -3.31
CA VAL A 316 -26.96 15.03 -2.26
C VAL A 316 -25.53 14.51 -2.08
N SER A 317 -24.57 15.11 -2.77
CA SER A 317 -23.14 14.84 -2.57
C SER A 317 -22.57 15.85 -1.56
N ARG A 318 -21.90 15.33 -0.53
CA ARG A 318 -21.22 16.16 0.47
C ARG A 318 -19.81 16.50 -0.01
N HIS A 319 -19.39 17.75 0.18
CA HIS A 319 -18.04 18.14 -0.18
C HIS A 319 -16.99 17.35 0.63
N PRO A 320 -15.91 16.83 0.03
CA PRO A 320 -14.91 16.01 0.72
C PRO A 320 -14.22 16.67 1.93
N ASP A 321 -14.13 18.00 1.96
CA ASP A 321 -13.59 18.77 3.09
C ASP A 321 -14.63 19.17 4.14
N ASP A 322 -15.92 18.90 3.88
CA ASP A 322 -17.00 19.30 4.78
C ASP A 322 -17.23 18.22 5.83
N ALA A 323 -16.49 18.28 6.95
CA ALA A 323 -16.77 17.47 8.14
C ALA A 323 -16.77 18.38 9.37
N SER A 324 -17.89 18.42 10.10
CA SER A 324 -18.01 19.26 11.29
C SER A 324 -17.13 18.75 12.45
N ASP A 325 -16.76 19.64 13.36
CA ASP A 325 -16.00 19.26 14.57
C ASP A 325 -16.74 18.21 15.41
N ALA A 326 -18.08 18.27 15.47
CA ALA A 326 -18.89 17.31 16.21
C ALA A 326 -18.83 15.91 15.60
N GLU A 327 -18.86 15.80 14.26
CA GLU A 327 -18.73 14.52 13.56
C GLU A 327 -17.32 13.94 13.71
N GLN A 328 -16.29 14.78 13.58
CA GLN A 328 -14.90 14.36 13.78
C GLN A 328 -14.66 13.91 15.23
N LEU A 329 -15.24 14.58 16.23
CA LEU A 329 -15.17 14.17 17.63
C LEU A 329 -15.85 12.81 17.85
N ALA A 330 -17.02 12.58 17.27
CA ALA A 330 -17.69 11.28 17.33
C ALA A 330 -16.84 10.18 16.68
N ALA A 331 -16.27 10.44 15.50
CA ALA A 331 -15.37 9.51 14.83
C ALA A 331 -14.10 9.23 15.64
N ALA A 332 -13.56 10.23 16.34
CA ALA A 332 -12.43 10.04 17.25
C ALA A 332 -12.79 9.19 18.48
N ALA A 333 -14.00 9.35 19.03
CA ALA A 333 -14.48 8.50 20.13
C ALA A 333 -14.58 7.02 19.69
N ASP A 334 -15.11 6.77 18.50
CA ASP A 334 -15.19 5.42 17.93
C ASP A 334 -13.79 4.85 17.60
N ALA A 335 -12.88 5.70 17.11
CA ALA A 335 -11.46 5.35 16.93
C ALA A 335 -10.82 4.86 18.23
N MET A 336 -11.02 5.61 19.32
CA MET A 336 -10.51 5.26 20.64
C MET A 336 -11.12 3.96 21.16
N LEU A 337 -12.43 3.75 21.00
CA LEU A 337 -13.08 2.51 21.39
C LEU A 337 -12.51 1.31 20.63
N GLY A 338 -12.31 1.43 19.32
CA GLY A 338 -11.69 0.39 18.49
C GLY A 338 -10.27 0.05 18.94
N LEU A 339 -9.46 1.06 19.27
CA LEU A 339 -8.12 0.87 19.85
C LEU A 339 -8.18 0.15 21.20
N ILE A 340 -9.08 0.54 22.11
CA ILE A 340 -9.23 -0.10 23.42
C ILE A 340 -9.57 -1.59 23.27
N ARG A 341 -10.50 -1.94 22.37
CA ARG A 341 -10.86 -3.34 22.10
C ARG A 341 -9.68 -4.15 21.56
N CYS A 342 -8.91 -3.57 20.64
CA CYS A 342 -7.68 -4.20 20.15
C CYS A 342 -6.67 -4.44 21.27
N PHE A 343 -6.51 -3.48 22.19
CA PHE A 343 -5.67 -3.67 23.37
C PHE A 343 -6.20 -4.77 24.30
N GLU A 344 -7.52 -4.88 24.50
CA GLU A 344 -8.11 -5.97 25.29
C GLU A 344 -7.84 -7.35 24.67
N GLU A 345 -7.97 -7.49 23.35
CA GLU A 345 -7.67 -8.72 22.61
C GLU A 345 -6.17 -9.09 22.67
N LEU A 346 -5.29 -8.09 22.62
CA LEU A 346 -3.83 -8.28 22.70
C LEU A 346 -3.34 -8.50 24.14
N THR A 347 -4.13 -8.14 25.14
CA THR A 347 -3.78 -8.36 26.54
C THR A 347 -4.17 -9.80 26.91
N PRO A 348 -3.22 -10.72 27.14
CA PRO A 348 -3.57 -12.09 27.53
C PRO A 348 -4.45 -12.04 28.78
N ALA A 349 -5.51 -12.85 28.79
CA ALA A 349 -6.40 -12.98 29.94
C ALA A 349 -5.55 -13.06 31.21
N ARG A 350 -5.74 -12.10 32.11
CA ARG A 350 -5.00 -12.03 33.37
C ARG A 350 -5.13 -13.43 34.02
N PRO A 351 -4.03 -14.15 34.28
CA PRO A 351 -4.15 -15.48 34.88
C PRO A 351 -5.02 -15.33 36.11
N ALA A 352 -6.04 -16.20 36.24
CA ALA A 352 -6.95 -16.19 37.37
C ALA A 352 -6.14 -15.98 38.65
N PRO A 353 -6.55 -15.08 39.55
CA PRO A 353 -5.75 -14.78 40.74
C PRO A 353 -5.44 -16.11 41.41
N ARG A 354 -4.16 -16.50 41.38
CA ARG A 354 -3.68 -17.72 42.02
C ARG A 354 -4.14 -17.60 43.47
N ALA A 355 -4.96 -18.54 43.93
CA ALA A 355 -5.45 -18.56 45.31
C ALA A 355 -4.25 -18.25 46.22
N LEU A 356 -4.32 -17.11 46.90
CA LEU A 356 -3.27 -16.72 47.81
C LEU A 356 -3.24 -17.80 48.91
N PRO A 357 -2.06 -18.32 49.28
CA PRO A 357 -1.96 -19.13 50.48
C PRO A 357 -2.49 -18.30 51.65
N ASP A 358 -3.35 -18.90 52.47
CA ASP A 358 -3.86 -18.32 53.71
C ASP A 358 -2.68 -17.99 54.64
N GLU A 359 -2.21 -16.75 54.60
CA GLU A 359 -1.31 -16.24 55.64
C GLU A 359 -1.57 -14.76 55.98
N PRO A 360 -1.27 -14.33 57.23
CA PRO A 360 -1.69 -13.04 57.81
C PRO A 360 -1.02 -11.78 57.21
N MET A 361 -0.27 -11.92 56.11
CA MET A 361 0.61 -10.89 55.53
C MET A 361 -0.13 -9.90 54.60
N THR A 362 -1.43 -10.11 54.39
CA THR A 362 -2.28 -9.36 53.44
C THR A 362 -2.72 -7.99 53.98
N LEU A 363 -2.93 -7.86 55.30
CA LEU A 363 -3.34 -6.61 55.94
C LEU A 363 -2.22 -5.55 55.97
N PHE A 364 -0.97 -5.98 56.16
CA PHE A 364 0.19 -5.08 56.15
C PHE A 364 0.42 -4.47 54.75
N ARG A 365 0.25 -5.27 53.69
CA ARG A 365 0.36 -4.79 52.29
C ARG A 365 -0.76 -3.84 51.91
N LEU A 366 -1.99 -4.09 52.35
CA LEU A 366 -3.13 -3.20 52.11
C LEU A 366 -2.97 -1.86 52.86
N GLY A 367 -2.45 -1.88 54.09
CA GLY A 367 -2.14 -0.67 54.86
C GLY A 367 -1.08 0.20 54.19
N VAL A 368 0.02 -0.40 53.72
CA VAL A 368 1.09 0.31 52.98
C VAL A 368 0.59 0.85 51.64
N GLN A 369 -0.32 0.14 50.97
CA GLN A 369 -0.90 0.56 49.70
C GLN A 369 -1.88 1.73 49.85
N GLN A 370 -2.64 1.81 50.95
CA GLN A 370 -3.51 2.96 51.25
C GLN A 370 -2.72 4.18 51.74
N LEU A 371 -1.66 4.00 52.53
CA LEU A 371 -0.75 5.09 52.95
C LEU A 371 0.03 5.70 51.76
N SER A 372 0.46 4.85 50.81
CA SER A 372 1.14 5.29 49.58
C SER A 372 0.27 6.15 48.66
N ASN A 373 -1.05 6.00 48.69
CA ASN A 373 -1.97 6.76 47.83
C ASN A 373 -2.32 8.14 48.41
N ARG A 374 -2.05 8.38 49.70
CA ARG A 374 -2.34 9.66 50.38
C ARG A 374 -1.13 10.60 50.51
N HIS A 375 0.11 10.11 50.36
CA HIS A 375 1.31 10.94 50.47
C HIS A 375 2.21 10.85 49.21
N ARG A 376 2.35 11.99 48.51
CA ARG A 376 3.10 12.14 47.25
C ARG A 376 4.57 11.71 47.35
N SER A 377 5.18 11.85 48.52
CA SER A 377 6.58 11.46 48.80
C SER A 377 6.80 9.94 48.82
N VAL A 378 5.78 9.14 49.11
CA VAL A 378 5.88 7.66 49.19
C VAL A 378 5.66 7.02 47.80
N MET A 379 5.00 7.73 46.88
CA MET A 379 4.83 7.28 45.49
C MET A 379 6.16 7.25 44.71
N GLY A 380 7.06 8.20 44.97
CA GLY A 380 8.39 8.25 44.36
C GLY A 380 9.27 7.05 44.75
N LEU A 381 9.23 6.64 46.02
CA LEU A 381 9.90 5.43 46.52
C LEU A 381 9.36 4.15 45.87
N ARG A 382 8.05 4.09 45.58
CA ARG A 382 7.41 2.94 44.92
C ARG A 382 7.75 2.85 43.43
N GLN A 383 7.89 3.98 42.74
CA GLN A 383 8.40 4.01 41.37
C GLN A 383 9.88 3.63 41.34
N ALA A 384 10.72 4.17 42.24
CA ALA A 384 12.13 3.81 42.33
C ALA A 384 12.35 2.31 42.63
N TYR A 385 11.54 1.71 43.50
CA TYR A 385 11.56 0.27 43.77
C TYR A 385 11.15 -0.57 42.55
N ARG A 386 10.16 -0.11 41.76
CA ARG A 386 9.76 -0.75 40.49
C ARG A 386 10.84 -0.66 39.42
N TRP A 387 11.46 0.50 39.27
CA TRP A 387 12.59 0.71 38.35
C TRP A 387 13.82 -0.11 38.76
N GLY A 388 14.12 -0.20 40.07
CA GLY A 388 15.17 -1.08 40.59
C GLY A 388 14.91 -2.56 40.33
N LYS A 389 13.65 -3.02 40.46
CA LYS A 389 13.28 -4.41 40.19
C LYS A 389 13.36 -4.77 38.69
N ILE A 390 13.00 -3.83 37.81
CA ILE A 390 13.14 -3.98 36.35
C ILE A 390 14.63 -3.97 35.95
N GLY A 391 15.46 -3.13 36.58
CA GLY A 391 16.91 -3.09 36.38
C GLY A 391 17.62 -4.38 36.81
N VAL A 392 17.25 -4.96 37.96
CA VAL A 392 17.80 -6.24 38.45
C VAL A 392 17.39 -7.43 37.56
N THR A 393 16.23 -7.35 36.91
CA THR A 393 15.77 -8.38 35.96
C THR A 393 16.57 -8.28 34.65
N ARG A 394 16.79 -7.06 34.13
CA ARG A 394 17.65 -6.82 32.95
C ARG A 394 19.12 -7.21 33.17
N MET A 395 19.68 -6.98 34.36
CA MET A 395 21.05 -7.41 34.69
C MET A 395 21.19 -8.94 34.80
N ARG A 396 20.13 -9.65 35.23
CA ARG A 396 20.11 -11.13 35.28
C ARG A 396 20.07 -11.78 33.90
N ASP A 397 19.43 -11.14 32.93
CA ASP A 397 19.33 -11.66 31.56
C ASP A 397 20.60 -11.38 30.74
N VAL A 398 21.28 -10.24 30.98
CA VAL A 398 22.60 -9.96 30.38
C VAL A 398 23.68 -10.91 30.94
N ALA A 399 23.62 -11.30 32.21
CA ALA A 399 24.53 -12.27 32.81
C ALA A 399 24.33 -13.72 32.32
N ARG A 400 23.18 -14.04 31.69
CA ARG A 400 22.86 -15.38 31.14
C ARG A 400 23.16 -15.52 29.64
N GLY A 401 23.35 -14.42 28.91
CA GLY A 401 23.69 -14.45 27.48
C GLY A 401 25.19 -14.52 27.16
N GLY A 402 26.09 -14.31 28.13
CA GLY A 402 27.53 -14.16 27.90
C GLY A 402 28.40 -15.42 27.98
N SER A 403 27.86 -16.63 28.21
CA SER A 403 28.64 -17.81 28.59
C SER A 403 28.55 -19.04 27.65
N ALA A 404 28.28 -18.85 26.35
CA ALA A 404 28.25 -19.99 25.42
C ALA A 404 28.97 -19.71 24.09
N ARG A 405 30.32 -19.63 24.13
CA ARG A 405 31.26 -20.27 23.17
C ARG A 405 32.69 -19.72 23.35
N ARG A 406 33.46 -20.31 24.28
CA ARG A 406 34.92 -20.44 24.18
C ARG A 406 35.38 -21.73 24.86
N GLY A 407 36.09 -22.57 24.08
CA GLY A 407 37.17 -23.43 24.57
C GLY A 407 36.81 -24.82 25.10
N ARG A 408 36.85 -25.83 24.22
CA ARG A 408 37.39 -27.15 24.58
C ARG A 408 38.81 -27.23 23.99
N VAL A 409 39.79 -27.44 24.86
CA VAL A 409 41.25 -27.50 24.60
C VAL A 409 41.66 -28.93 24.22
N GLY A 410 42.76 -29.06 23.44
CA GLY A 410 43.29 -30.26 22.73
C GLY A 410 43.73 -31.45 23.60
N GLY A 411 44.32 -32.55 23.12
CA GLY A 411 44.94 -33.06 21.87
C GLY A 411 45.51 -34.47 22.22
N PRO A 412 46.46 -35.14 21.51
CA PRO A 412 47.00 -34.98 20.14
C PRO A 412 47.01 -36.30 19.31
N GLY A 413 47.40 -36.23 18.03
CA GLY A 413 48.07 -37.37 17.35
C GLY A 413 47.75 -37.65 15.88
N GLY A 414 48.69 -37.33 14.98
CA GLY A 414 49.09 -38.19 13.85
C GLY A 414 48.33 -38.12 12.50
N LEU A 415 48.94 -37.48 11.50
CA LEU A 415 48.90 -37.87 10.07
C LEU A 415 49.63 -39.23 9.89
N PRO A 416 49.55 -39.97 8.74
CA PRO A 416 49.18 -39.58 7.36
C PRO A 416 48.10 -40.53 6.76
N SER A 417 47.62 -40.50 5.51
CA SER A 417 48.09 -40.06 4.19
C SER A 417 46.89 -39.68 3.32
#